data_AF-A0A2I0SAP8-F1
#
_entry.id   AF-A0A2I0SAP8-F1
#
_cell.length_a   1.000
_cell.length_b   1.000
_cell.length_c   1.000
_cell.angle_alpha   90.00
_cell.angle_beta   90.00
_cell.angle_gamma   90.00
#
_symmetry.space_group_name_H-M   'P 1'
#
loop_
_entity.id
_entity.type
_entity.pdbx_description
1 polymer ?
#
loop_
_entity_poly.entity_id
_entity_poly.type
_entity_poly.pdbx_seq_one_letter_code
_entity_poly.pdbx_strand_id
1 'polypeptide(L)' 'SESSAMIGDRMDTDVLAGLEAGMQTFLVLTGLTTPEEVERYPYRPSKIVDSIADLVDRI' A
#
# COMPACT_ATOMS: atom_id res chain seq x y z
N SER A 1 -22.16 1.41 -4.53
CA SER A 1 -20.91 0.68 -4.83
C SER A 1 -20.05 0.71 -3.60
N GLU A 2 -19.65 -0.43 -3.07
CA GLU A 2 -18.66 -0.51 -2.00
C GLU A 2 -17.29 -0.64 -2.69
N SER A 3 -16.46 0.40 -2.60
CA SER A 3 -15.07 0.34 -3.05
C SER A 3 -14.18 -0.10 -1.90
N SER A 4 -13.47 -1.22 -2.06
CA SER A 4 -12.51 -1.71 -1.09
C SER A 4 -11.09 -1.39 -1.52
N ALA A 5 -10.20 -1.14 -0.55
CA ALA A 5 -8.79 -0.90 -0.76
C ALA A 5 -7.94 -1.80 0.15
N MET A 6 -6.73 -2.13 -0.30
CA MET A 6 -5.74 -2.86 0.47
C MET A 6 -4.78 -1.87 1.13
N ILE A 7 -4.60 -1.97 2.43
CA ILE A 7 -3.66 -1.15 3.22
C ILE A 7 -2.71 -2.12 3.91
N GLY A 8 -1.41 -1.90 3.77
CA GLY A 8 -0.39 -2.75 4.39
C GLY A 8 0.98 -2.10 4.42
N ASP A 9 1.95 -2.78 5.01
CA ASP A 9 3.31 -2.30 5.20
C ASP A 9 4.36 -3.14 4.46
N ARG A 10 3.92 -4.16 3.72
CA ARG A 10 4.78 -5.07 2.97
C ARG A 10 4.50 -5.05 1.48
N MET A 11 5.56 -4.92 0.68
CA MET A 11 5.47 -4.97 -0.78
C MET A 11 5.15 -6.37 -1.30
N ASP A 12 5.83 -7.39 -0.77
CA ASP A 12 5.78 -8.78 -1.23
C ASP A 12 4.47 -9.51 -0.89
N THR A 13 3.74 -9.03 0.11
CA THR A 13 2.45 -9.60 0.53
C THR A 13 1.29 -8.67 0.25
N ASP A 14 1.22 -7.53 0.95
CA ASP A 14 0.00 -6.74 1.01
C ASP A 14 -0.21 -6.00 -0.32
N VAL A 15 0.83 -5.31 -0.80
CA VAL A 15 0.77 -4.60 -2.08
C VAL A 15 0.58 -5.57 -3.23
N LEU A 16 1.36 -6.66 -3.27
CA LEU A 16 1.22 -7.66 -4.33
C LEU A 16 -0.18 -8.28 -4.36
N ALA A 17 -0.71 -8.71 -3.20
CA ALA A 17 -2.05 -9.28 -3.13
C ALA A 17 -3.14 -8.28 -3.54
N GLY A 18 -3.02 -7.02 -3.13
CA GLY A 18 -3.96 -5.97 -3.52
C GLY A 18 -3.93 -5.69 -5.02
N LEU A 19 -2.75 -5.66 -5.64
CA LEU A 19 -2.61 -5.48 -7.09
C LEU A 19 -3.20 -6.67 -7.87
N GLU A 20 -2.92 -7.90 -7.46
CA GLU A 20 -3.49 -9.12 -8.07
C GLU A 20 -5.02 -9.19 -7.93
N ALA A 21 -5.57 -8.63 -6.85
CA ALA A 21 -7.00 -8.51 -6.63
C ALA A 21 -7.63 -7.31 -7.37
N GLY A 22 -6.85 -6.51 -8.11
CA GLY A 22 -7.33 -5.30 -8.78
C GLY A 22 -7.80 -4.19 -7.82
N MET A 23 -7.34 -4.23 -6.57
CA MET A 23 -7.68 -3.25 -5.53
C MET A 23 -6.73 -2.06 -5.58
N GLN A 24 -7.22 -0.90 -5.13
CA GLN A 24 -6.32 0.22 -4.82
C GLN A 24 -5.46 -0.16 -3.62
N THR A 25 -4.15 0.08 -3.70
CA THR A 25 -3.19 -0.29 -2.66
C THR A 25 -2.54 0.92 -2.01
N PHE A 26 -2.48 0.92 -0.68
CA PHE A 26 -1.80 1.94 0.12
C PHE A 26 -0.71 1.27 0.95
N LEU A 27 0.55 1.62 0.67
CA LEU A 27 1.68 1.22 1.50
C LEU A 27 1.86 2.25 2.63
N VAL A 28 1.83 1.81 3.88
CA VAL A 28 2.14 2.65 5.05
C VAL A 28 3.58 2.45 5.51
N LEU A 29 4.28 3.52 5.83
CA LEU A 29 5.71 3.49 6.21
C LEU A 29 5.94 3.31 7.72
N THR A 30 4.89 3.08 8.51
CA THR A 30 4.97 2.76 9.94
C THR A 30 5.44 1.34 10.25
N GLY A 31 5.53 0.47 9.24
CA GLY A 31 5.84 -0.95 9.39
C GLY A 31 7.19 -1.36 8.81
N LEU A 32 7.22 -2.46 8.07
CA LEU A 32 8.44 -3.14 7.66
C LEU A 32 9.14 -2.50 6.44
N THR A 33 8.38 -2.17 5.39
CA THR A 33 8.97 -1.67 4.13
C THR A 33 9.47 -0.24 4.30
N THR A 34 10.73 0.01 3.93
CA THR A 34 11.26 1.38 3.81
C THR A 34 11.06 1.96 2.40
N PRO A 35 11.06 3.30 2.23
CA PRO A 35 10.93 3.92 0.91
C PRO A 35 11.97 3.41 -0.12
N GLU A 36 13.20 3.15 0.32
CA GLU A 36 14.28 2.66 -0.53
C GLU A 36 14.06 1.20 -0.98
N GLU A 37 13.38 0.39 -0.17
CA GLU A 37 13.04 -0.97 -0.54
C GLU A 37 11.99 -1.03 -1.64
N VAL A 38 11.06 -0.06 -1.70
CA VAL A 38 10.07 0.03 -2.77
C VAL A 38 10.75 0.12 -4.14
N GLU A 39 11.90 0.78 -4.23
CA GLU A 39 12.69 0.90 -5.47
C GLU A 39 13.21 -0.43 -6.02
N ARG A 40 13.24 -1.48 -5.18
CA ARG A 40 13.72 -2.81 -5.57
C ARG A 40 12.66 -3.68 -6.23
N TYR A 41 11.39 -3.26 -6.19
CA TYR A 41 10.27 -4.03 -6.73
C TYR A 41 9.92 -3.56 -8.15
N PRO A 42 9.55 -4.49 -9.06
CA PRO A 42 9.14 -4.16 -10.43
C PRO A 42 7.70 -3.62 -10.51
N TYR A 43 7.00 -3.49 -9.38
CA TYR A 43 5.65 -2.97 -9.25
C TYR A 43 5.59 -1.95 -8.11
N ARG A 44 4.53 -1.13 -8.09
CA ARG A 44 4.36 -0.04 -7.12
C ARG A 44 2.98 -0.06 -6.49
N PRO A 45 2.85 0.33 -5.20
CA PRO A 45 1.54 0.58 -4.62
C PRO A 45 0.87 1.77 -5.31
N SER A 46 -0.45 1.88 -5.20
CA SER A 46 -1.17 3.04 -5.75
C SER A 46 -0.76 4.35 -5.05
N LYS A 47 -0.53 4.29 -3.74
CA LYS A 47 0.02 5.39 -2.93
C LYS A 47 0.92 4.86 -1.82
N ILE A 48 1.90 5.66 -1.46
CA ILE A 48 2.72 5.50 -0.26
C ILE A 48 2.34 6.65 0.69
N VAL A 49 2.14 6.34 1.96
CA VAL A 49 1.81 7.31 3.02
C VAL A 49 2.63 7.01 4.27
N ASP A 50 2.87 8.04 5.08
CA ASP A 50 3.68 7.87 6.28
C ASP A 50 2.94 7.00 7.31
N SER A 51 1.63 7.18 7.46
CA SER A 51 0.80 6.43 8.41
C SER A 51 -0.60 6.14 7.88
N ILE A 52 -1.28 5.16 8.48
CA ILE A 52 -2.71 4.92 8.27
C ILE A 52 -3.56 6.14 8.69
N ALA A 53 -3.08 6.96 9.63
CA ALA A 53 -3.75 8.18 10.04
C ALA A 53 -3.94 9.16 8.88
N ASP A 54 -3.03 9.17 7.91
CA ASP A 54 -3.08 10.05 6.73
C ASP A 54 -4.13 9.61 5.69
N LEU A 55 -4.80 8.48 5.94
CA LEU A 55 -5.85 7.95 5.10
C LEU A 55 -7.25 8.29 5.63
N VAL A 56 -7.41 8.63 6.90
CA VAL A 56 -8.73 8.83 7.54
C VAL A 56 -9.58 9.87 6.82
N ASP A 57 -8.96 10.93 6.30
CA ASP A 57 -9.67 12.01 5.56
C ASP A 57 -9.89 11.69 4.07
N ARG A 58 -9.48 10.50 3.60
CA ARG A 58 -9.46 10.11 2.18
C ARG A 58 -10.39 8.95 1.83
N ILE A 59 -11.04 8.33 2.82
CA ILE A 59 -11.98 7.21 2.70
C ILE A 59 -13.34 7.57 3.28
#